data_AF-A0AAD9AHE8-F1
#
_entry.id   AF-A0AAD9AHE8-F1
#
_cell.length_a   1.000
_cell.length_b   1.000
_cell.length_c   1.000
_cell.angle_alpha   90.00
_cell.angle_beta   90.00
_cell.angle_gamma   90.00
#
_symmetry.space_group_name_H-M   'P 1'
#
loop_
_entity.id
_entity.type
_entity.pdbx_description
1 polymer ?
#
loop_
_entity_poly.entity_id
_entity_poly.type
_entity_poly.pdbx_seq_one_letter_code
_entity_poly.pdbx_strand_id
1 'polypeptide(L)'
;MATNITWHPSLSRHERNQLRRQRGFTIWLTGLSASGKSTVATALEQHLLHLGLAAYRLDGDNVRFGLNKDLGFSEKDRNENIRRIAEVAKLFADSSTIAITSFISPYRADRQVARELHTQASQSDDDAIPFIEIFVDVPIEVAEQRDPKGLYKKARAGEIKDFTGISAPYEEPENPEIRIRTDKSSVEECVAQIAEWLIKEGLISSTKAA
;
A
#
# COMPACT_ATOMS: atom_id res chain seq x y z
N MET A 1 -1.20 3.68 25.17
CA MET A 1 0.25 3.58 24.94
C MET A 1 0.81 2.51 25.86
N ALA A 2 1.67 1.64 25.37
CA ALA A 2 2.36 0.69 26.23
C ALA A 2 3.35 1.45 27.13
N THR A 3 3.27 1.23 28.43
CA THR A 3 4.21 1.78 29.42
C THR A 3 5.32 0.76 29.70
N ASN A 4 6.53 1.22 30.06
CA ASN A 4 7.66 0.37 30.46
C ASN A 4 8.31 -0.46 29.34
N ILE A 5 8.31 0.03 28.10
CA ILE A 5 9.09 -0.56 27.00
C ILE A 5 10.26 0.36 26.68
N THR A 6 11.48 -0.17 26.76
CA THR A 6 12.70 0.49 26.31
C THR A 6 13.18 -0.19 25.04
N TRP A 7 13.55 0.58 24.02
CA TRP A 7 14.20 0.05 22.83
C TRP A 7 15.55 -0.57 23.19
N HIS A 8 15.81 -1.79 22.71
CA HIS A 8 17.13 -2.40 22.80
C HIS A 8 18.01 -1.90 21.65
N PRO A 9 19.31 -1.65 21.87
CA PRO A 9 20.24 -1.32 20.79
C PRO A 9 20.19 -2.39 19.68
N SER A 10 20.03 -1.98 18.43
CA SER A 10 19.93 -2.86 17.26
C SER A 10 20.82 -2.38 16.13
N LEU A 11 20.97 -3.23 15.11
CA LEU A 11 21.53 -2.85 13.80
C LEU A 11 20.81 -1.60 13.27
N SER A 12 21.55 -0.61 12.77
CA SER A 12 20.94 0.55 12.14
C SER A 12 20.25 0.17 10.84
N ARG A 13 19.23 0.93 10.43
CA ARG A 13 18.58 0.75 9.13
C ARG A 13 19.58 0.96 7.99
N HIS A 14 20.49 1.91 8.14
CA HIS A 14 21.56 2.13 7.17
C HIS A 14 22.43 0.89 6.96
N GLU A 15 22.94 0.30 8.05
CA GLU A 15 23.77 -0.90 8.02
C GLU A 15 22.99 -2.10 7.45
N ARG A 16 21.72 -2.27 7.83
CA ARG A 16 20.86 -3.31 7.26
C ARG A 16 20.73 -3.17 5.74
N ASN A 17 20.44 -1.97 5.25
CA ASN A 17 20.27 -1.70 3.82
C ASN A 17 21.57 -1.96 3.04
N GLN A 18 22.73 -1.62 3.61
CA GLN A 18 24.03 -1.93 3.01
C GLN A 18 24.27 -3.44 2.91
N LEU A 19 24.08 -4.18 4.02
CA LEU A 19 24.29 -5.63 4.07
C LEU A 19 23.31 -6.40 3.18
N ARG A 20 22.07 -5.91 3.07
CA ARG A 20 21.03 -6.48 2.19
C ARG A 20 21.18 -6.04 0.73
N ARG A 21 22.04 -5.06 0.43
CA ARG A 21 22.20 -4.42 -0.89
C ARG A 21 20.88 -3.91 -1.46
N GLN A 22 19.96 -3.50 -0.60
CA GLN A 22 18.63 -3.04 -0.97
C GLN A 22 18.11 -2.06 0.08
N ARG A 23 17.36 -1.05 -0.36
CA ARG A 23 16.60 -0.17 0.53
C ARG A 23 15.13 -0.60 0.51
N GLY A 24 14.55 -0.79 1.70
CA GLY A 24 13.12 -1.03 1.84
C GLY A 24 12.34 0.28 1.95
N PHE A 25 11.12 0.26 1.40
CA PHE A 25 10.16 1.36 1.37
C PHE A 25 8.74 0.80 1.16
N THR A 26 7.74 1.66 1.32
CA THR A 26 6.34 1.27 1.18
C THR A 26 5.70 1.89 -0.05
N ILE A 27 5.15 1.05 -0.91
CA ILE A 27 4.25 1.41 -2.01
C ILE A 27 2.81 1.23 -1.52
N TRP A 28 2.09 2.34 -1.39
CA TRP A 28 0.73 2.38 -0.86
C TRP A 28 -0.30 2.61 -1.96
N LEU A 29 -0.91 1.55 -2.48
CA LEU A 29 -2.00 1.68 -3.45
C LEU A 29 -3.32 1.97 -2.74
N THR A 30 -3.98 3.05 -3.15
CA THR A 30 -5.32 3.47 -2.69
C THR A 30 -6.27 3.67 -3.87
N GLY A 31 -7.56 3.40 -3.68
CA GLY A 31 -8.55 3.46 -4.76
C GLY A 31 -9.83 2.68 -4.47
N LEU A 32 -10.87 2.91 -5.27
CA LEU A 32 -12.16 2.21 -5.15
C LEU A 32 -12.04 0.68 -5.24
N SER A 33 -13.02 -0.05 -4.70
CA SER A 33 -13.13 -1.50 -4.96
C SER A 33 -13.15 -1.75 -6.47
N ALA A 34 -12.54 -2.84 -6.95
CA ALA A 34 -12.40 -3.14 -8.38
C ALA A 34 -11.64 -2.11 -9.25
N SER A 35 -10.94 -1.13 -8.65
CA SER A 35 -10.08 -0.20 -9.41
C SER A 35 -8.81 -0.84 -10.00
N GLY A 36 -8.49 -2.09 -9.67
CA GLY A 36 -7.32 -2.81 -10.18
C GLY A 36 -6.09 -2.83 -9.27
N LYS A 37 -6.20 -2.33 -8.02
CA LYS A 37 -5.08 -2.31 -7.04
C LYS A 37 -4.36 -3.65 -6.90
N SER A 38 -5.08 -4.74 -6.58
CA SER A 38 -4.45 -6.05 -6.38
C SER A 38 -3.82 -6.59 -7.66
N THR A 39 -4.43 -6.32 -8.83
CA THR A 39 -3.90 -6.70 -10.14
C THR A 39 -2.56 -6.01 -10.41
N VAL A 40 -2.51 -4.68 -10.26
CA VAL A 40 -1.28 -3.90 -10.42
C VAL A 40 -0.25 -4.29 -9.36
N ALA A 41 -0.63 -4.45 -8.10
CA ALA A 41 0.27 -4.85 -7.02
C ALA A 41 0.91 -6.23 -7.27
N THR A 42 0.16 -7.19 -7.80
CA THR A 42 0.68 -8.53 -8.13
C THR A 42 1.68 -8.46 -9.28
N ALA A 43 1.35 -7.73 -10.35
CA ALA A 43 2.25 -7.56 -11.49
C ALA A 43 3.52 -6.78 -11.11
N LEU A 44 3.38 -5.75 -10.26
CA LEU A 44 4.49 -4.97 -9.74
C LEU A 44 5.41 -5.80 -8.84
N GLU A 45 4.86 -6.62 -7.93
CA GLU A 45 5.62 -7.55 -7.10
C GLU A 45 6.45 -8.50 -7.97
N GLN A 46 5.84 -9.11 -9.00
CA GLN A 46 6.55 -9.96 -9.96
C GLN A 46 7.66 -9.20 -10.69
N HIS A 47 7.39 -7.98 -11.15
CA HIS A 47 8.38 -7.15 -11.84
C HIS A 47 9.60 -6.86 -10.95
N LEU A 48 9.38 -6.43 -9.70
CA LEU A 48 10.44 -6.13 -8.75
C LEU A 48 11.27 -7.38 -8.39
N LEU A 49 10.61 -8.53 -8.20
CA LEU A 49 11.29 -9.81 -7.95
C LEU A 49 12.18 -10.23 -9.14
N HIS A 50 11.74 -10.00 -10.39
CA HIS A 50 12.57 -10.26 -11.58
C HIS A 50 13.80 -9.35 -11.67
N LEU A 51 13.74 -8.13 -11.11
CA LEU A 51 14.89 -7.23 -10.93
C LEU A 51 15.82 -7.66 -9.78
N GLY A 52 15.51 -8.75 -9.08
CA GLY A 52 16.28 -9.24 -7.94
C GLY A 52 15.99 -8.48 -6.64
N LEU A 53 14.91 -7.70 -6.58
CA LEU A 53 14.53 -6.93 -5.41
C LEU A 53 13.56 -7.73 -4.54
N ALA A 54 13.80 -7.76 -3.22
CA ALA A 54 12.83 -8.32 -2.28
C ALA A 54 11.61 -7.40 -2.20
N ALA A 55 10.44 -7.90 -2.59
CA ALA A 55 9.16 -7.23 -2.50
C ALA A 55 8.13 -8.16 -1.86
N TYR A 56 7.15 -7.60 -1.16
CA TYR A 56 6.08 -8.37 -0.56
C TYR A 56 4.76 -7.61 -0.54
N ARG A 57 3.72 -8.25 -1.05
CA ARG A 57 2.37 -7.70 -1.12
C ARG A 57 1.55 -7.95 0.14
N LEU A 58 0.94 -6.89 0.66
CA LEU A 58 -0.03 -6.92 1.77
C LEU A 58 -1.41 -6.56 1.21
N ASP A 59 -2.37 -7.46 1.31
CA ASP A 59 -3.71 -7.27 0.77
C ASP A 59 -4.82 -7.90 1.63
N GLY A 60 -6.05 -7.82 1.12
CA GLY A 60 -7.21 -8.41 1.79
C GLY A 60 -7.09 -9.93 1.97
N ASP A 61 -6.42 -10.65 1.07
CA ASP A 61 -6.39 -12.11 1.10
C ASP A 61 -5.42 -12.61 2.17
N ASN A 62 -4.25 -11.97 2.35
CA ASN A 62 -3.27 -12.40 3.36
C ASN A 62 -3.36 -11.67 4.72
N VAL A 63 -3.97 -10.48 4.79
CA VAL A 63 -4.13 -9.75 6.05
C VAL A 63 -5.49 -9.98 6.70
N ARG A 64 -6.58 -9.95 5.92
CA ARG A 64 -7.95 -9.87 6.47
C ARG A 64 -8.43 -11.17 7.11
N PHE A 65 -7.90 -12.31 6.67
CA PHE A 65 -8.22 -13.62 7.25
C PHE A 65 -7.21 -14.08 8.32
N GLY A 66 -6.11 -13.34 8.50
CA GLY A 66 -5.06 -13.62 9.47
C GLY A 66 -5.00 -12.54 10.55
N LEU A 67 -4.08 -11.59 10.38
CA LEU A 67 -3.80 -10.51 11.34
C LEU A 67 -5.03 -9.68 11.70
N ASN A 68 -5.91 -9.42 10.73
CA ASN A 68 -7.07 -8.54 10.88
C ASN A 68 -8.41 -9.29 10.85
N LYS A 69 -8.41 -10.59 11.19
CA LYS A 69 -9.63 -11.43 11.18
C LYS A 69 -10.71 -11.01 12.17
N ASP A 70 -10.32 -10.24 13.20
CA ASP A 70 -11.21 -9.69 14.21
C ASP A 70 -11.94 -8.42 13.76
N LEU A 71 -11.57 -7.83 12.62
CA LEU A 71 -12.07 -6.53 12.17
C LEU A 71 -13.20 -6.64 11.13
N GLY A 72 -14.33 -6.01 11.44
CA GLY A 72 -15.45 -5.83 10.53
C GLY A 72 -15.27 -4.68 9.54
N PHE A 73 -16.36 -4.23 8.92
CA PHE A 73 -16.36 -3.17 7.91
C PHE A 73 -16.87 -1.82 8.41
N SER A 74 -17.06 -1.66 9.72
CA SER A 74 -17.38 -0.36 10.33
C SER A 74 -16.25 0.65 10.11
N GLU A 75 -16.53 1.95 10.22
CA GLU A 75 -15.49 2.99 10.14
C GLU A 75 -14.35 2.72 11.13
N LYS A 76 -14.67 2.47 12.41
CA LYS A 76 -13.68 2.14 13.44
C LYS A 76 -12.80 0.95 13.06
N ASP A 77 -13.40 -0.11 12.53
CA ASP A 77 -12.65 -1.31 12.11
C ASP A 77 -11.80 -1.06 10.86
N ARG A 78 -12.24 -0.16 9.96
CA ARG A 78 -11.43 0.27 8.80
C ARG A 78 -10.21 1.05 9.24
N ASN A 79 -10.37 1.99 10.16
CA ASN A 79 -9.28 2.81 10.66
C ASN A 79 -8.24 1.92 11.37
N GLU A 80 -8.70 1.00 12.24
CA GLU A 80 -7.79 0.04 12.90
C GLU A 80 -7.15 -0.93 11.91
N ASN A 81 -7.87 -1.36 10.88
CA ASN A 81 -7.31 -2.20 9.81
C ASN A 81 -6.16 -1.48 9.11
N ILE A 82 -6.37 -0.23 8.67
CA ILE A 82 -5.35 0.57 8.00
C ILE A 82 -4.17 0.86 8.93
N ARG A 83 -4.42 1.19 10.20
CA ARG A 83 -3.37 1.39 11.21
C ARG A 83 -2.48 0.15 11.36
N ARG A 84 -3.07 -1.04 11.52
CA ARG A 84 -2.30 -2.31 11.62
C ARG A 84 -1.49 -2.59 10.36
N ILE A 85 -2.07 -2.36 9.18
CA ILE A 85 -1.38 -2.55 7.91
C ILE A 85 -0.21 -1.58 7.77
N ALA A 86 -0.37 -0.32 8.18
CA ALA A 86 0.71 0.67 8.14
C ALA A 86 1.90 0.26 9.01
N GLU A 87 1.66 -0.24 10.22
CA GLU A 87 2.71 -0.77 11.09
C GLU A 87 3.43 -1.97 10.45
N VAL A 88 2.69 -2.92 9.88
CA VAL A 88 3.29 -4.08 9.22
C VAL A 88 4.07 -3.68 7.98
N ALA A 89 3.54 -2.79 7.14
CA ALA A 89 4.23 -2.27 5.97
C ALA A 89 5.56 -1.59 6.37
N LYS A 90 5.55 -0.81 7.46
CA LYS A 90 6.76 -0.22 8.03
C LYS A 90 7.77 -1.27 8.45
N LEU A 91 7.35 -2.36 9.11
CA LEU A 91 8.25 -3.46 9.49
C LEU A 91 8.88 -4.14 8.27
N PHE A 92 8.11 -4.34 7.19
CA PHE A 92 8.67 -4.86 5.92
C PHE A 92 9.68 -3.87 5.32
N ALA A 93 9.34 -2.59 5.26
CA ALA A 93 10.23 -1.56 4.74
C ALA A 93 11.51 -1.41 5.58
N ASP A 94 11.42 -1.47 6.91
CA ASP A 94 12.56 -1.45 7.82
C ASP A 94 13.45 -2.70 7.67
N SER A 95 12.86 -3.85 7.30
CA SER A 95 13.59 -5.09 7.00
C SER A 95 14.37 -5.08 5.66
N SER A 96 14.42 -3.93 4.98
CA SER A 96 14.96 -3.75 3.62
C SER A 96 14.11 -4.43 2.52
N THR A 97 12.81 -4.64 2.74
CA THR A 97 11.86 -5.20 1.75
C THR A 97 10.98 -4.09 1.17
N ILE A 98 10.61 -4.16 -0.12
CA ILE A 98 9.61 -3.26 -0.71
C ILE A 98 8.21 -3.77 -0.32
N ALA A 99 7.55 -3.07 0.60
CA ALA A 99 6.18 -3.41 1.01
C ALA A 99 5.18 -2.84 0.01
N ILE A 100 4.27 -3.66 -0.52
CA ILE A 100 3.26 -3.24 -1.50
C ILE A 100 1.87 -3.45 -0.90
N THR A 101 1.19 -2.37 -0.49
CA THR A 101 -0.13 -2.49 0.13
C THR A 101 -1.24 -2.22 -0.88
N SER A 102 -2.25 -3.08 -0.97
CA SER A 102 -3.36 -2.92 -1.93
C SER A 102 -4.74 -2.88 -1.25
N PHE A 103 -4.95 -1.89 -0.38
CA PHE A 103 -6.21 -1.68 0.35
C PHE A 103 -7.00 -0.51 -0.21
N ILE A 104 -8.30 -0.41 0.11
CA ILE A 104 -9.10 0.74 -0.32
C ILE A 104 -8.59 2.02 0.35
N SER A 105 -8.27 1.95 1.65
CA SER A 105 -7.81 3.08 2.48
C SER A 105 -8.56 4.39 2.19
N PRO A 106 -9.90 4.42 2.38
CA PRO A 106 -10.75 5.45 1.82
C PRO A 106 -10.59 6.84 2.46
N TYR A 107 -10.12 6.92 3.70
CA TYR A 107 -9.99 8.17 4.44
C TYR A 107 -8.58 8.74 4.31
N ARG A 108 -8.48 10.03 3.95
CA ARG A 108 -7.19 10.73 3.85
C ARG A 108 -6.45 10.75 5.18
N ALA A 109 -7.17 10.93 6.29
CA ALA A 109 -6.59 10.96 7.62
C ALA A 109 -5.82 9.66 7.94
N ASP A 110 -6.38 8.50 7.61
CA ASP A 110 -5.71 7.21 7.86
C ASP A 110 -4.46 7.04 6.97
N ARG A 111 -4.53 7.46 5.70
CA ARG A 111 -3.38 7.43 4.79
C ARG A 111 -2.27 8.38 5.24
N GLN A 112 -2.65 9.55 5.77
CA GLN A 112 -1.72 10.51 6.35
C GLN A 112 -1.04 9.96 7.60
N VAL A 113 -1.78 9.32 8.51
CA VAL A 113 -1.20 8.63 9.68
C VAL A 113 -0.23 7.52 9.23
N ALA A 114 -0.61 6.74 8.22
CA ALA A 114 0.28 5.72 7.66
C ALA A 114 1.57 6.32 7.09
N ARG A 115 1.48 7.43 6.35
CA ARG A 115 2.63 8.18 5.83
C ARG A 115 3.52 8.70 6.95
N GLU A 116 2.95 9.39 7.92
CA GLU A 116 3.68 9.93 9.09
C GLU A 116 4.41 8.84 9.86
N LEU A 117 3.80 7.67 10.03
CA LEU A 117 4.44 6.54 10.69
C LEU A 117 5.74 6.10 9.99
N HIS A 118 5.82 6.21 8.66
CA HIS A 118 7.00 5.86 7.87
C HIS A 118 8.02 7.00 7.82
N THR A 119 7.56 8.25 7.71
CA THR A 119 8.42 9.42 7.48
C THR A 119 8.94 10.07 8.76
N GLN A 120 8.32 9.81 9.90
CA GLN A 120 8.83 10.26 11.20
C GLN A 120 10.21 9.63 11.46
N ALA A 121 11.16 10.45 11.90
CA ALA A 121 12.47 9.99 12.34
C ALA A 121 12.30 8.89 13.40
N SER A 122 12.95 7.75 13.19
CA SER A 122 13.08 6.73 14.23
C SER A 122 13.87 7.29 15.40
N GLN A 123 13.82 6.62 16.55
CA GLN A 123 14.63 7.01 17.72
C GLN A 123 16.15 6.82 17.51
N SER A 124 16.55 6.20 16.40
CA SER A 124 17.93 6.16 15.88
C SER A 124 18.18 7.27 14.86
N ASP A 125 19.45 7.65 14.66
CA ASP A 125 19.94 8.56 13.60
C ASP A 125 19.74 8.01 12.16
N ASP A 126 18.74 7.15 11.94
CA ASP A 126 18.44 6.52 10.66
C ASP A 126 17.55 7.40 9.78
N ASP A 127 17.74 7.26 8.46
CA ASP A 127 16.92 7.91 7.45
C ASP A 127 15.46 7.45 7.53
N ALA A 128 14.54 8.41 7.30
CA ALA A 128 13.11 8.15 7.13
C ALA A 128 12.83 7.08 6.07
N ILE A 129 11.74 6.32 6.28
CA ILE A 129 11.31 5.29 5.32
C ILE A 129 10.47 5.97 4.23
N PRO A 130 10.83 5.85 2.94
CA PRO A 130 10.01 6.39 1.86
C PRO A 130 8.62 5.76 1.84
N PHE A 131 7.60 6.60 1.67
CA PHE A 131 6.20 6.21 1.54
C PHE A 131 5.66 6.78 0.23
N ILE A 132 5.27 5.89 -0.68
CA ILE A 132 4.88 6.22 -2.05
C ILE A 132 3.39 5.91 -2.20
N GLU A 133 2.54 6.93 -2.11
CA GLU A 133 1.11 6.80 -2.31
C GLU A 133 0.77 6.80 -3.80
N ILE A 134 0.12 5.71 -4.23
CA ILE A 134 -0.31 5.51 -5.61
C ILE A 134 -1.83 5.54 -5.65
N PHE A 135 -2.38 6.58 -6.29
CA PHE A 135 -3.81 6.65 -6.55
C PHE A 135 -4.17 5.82 -7.79
N VAL A 136 -4.88 4.72 -7.56
CA VAL A 136 -5.48 3.89 -8.61
C VAL A 136 -6.85 4.45 -8.95
N ASP A 137 -6.83 5.42 -9.85
CA ASP A 137 -7.94 6.30 -10.21
C ASP A 137 -8.77 5.70 -11.35
N VAL A 138 -10.00 5.33 -11.04
CA VAL A 138 -11.01 4.98 -12.04
C VAL A 138 -12.35 5.61 -11.67
N PRO A 139 -13.17 6.02 -12.65
CA PRO A 139 -14.55 6.38 -12.40
C PRO A 139 -15.30 5.23 -11.73
N ILE A 140 -16.27 5.55 -10.86
CA ILE A 140 -17.03 4.53 -10.15
C ILE A 140 -17.82 3.64 -11.11
N GLU A 141 -18.27 4.16 -12.24
CA GLU A 141 -19.00 3.44 -13.27
C GLU A 141 -18.14 2.31 -13.86
N VAL A 142 -16.84 2.56 -14.05
CA VAL A 142 -15.89 1.54 -14.53
C VAL A 142 -15.68 0.47 -13.45
N ALA A 143 -15.58 0.87 -12.18
CA ALA A 143 -15.45 -0.06 -11.07
C ALA A 143 -16.70 -0.95 -10.90
N GLU A 144 -17.90 -0.37 -11.02
CA GLU A 144 -19.18 -1.08 -11.02
C GLU A 144 -19.32 -2.03 -12.20
N GLN A 145 -18.85 -1.65 -13.39
CA GLN A 145 -18.89 -2.52 -14.56
C GLN A 145 -17.99 -3.76 -14.38
N ARG A 146 -16.83 -3.60 -13.71
CA ARG A 146 -15.88 -4.69 -13.48
C ARG A 146 -16.41 -5.73 -12.48
N ASP A 147 -17.04 -5.24 -11.40
CA ASP A 147 -17.57 -5.97 -10.22
C ASP A 147 -17.31 -7.49 -10.14
N PRO A 148 -16.04 -7.94 -10.05
CA PRO A 148 -15.69 -9.35 -10.22
C PRO A 148 -16.18 -10.24 -9.06
N LYS A 149 -16.52 -9.60 -7.93
CA LYS A 149 -17.02 -10.26 -6.72
C LYS A 149 -18.52 -9.98 -6.46
N GLY A 150 -19.20 -9.27 -7.37
CA GLY A 150 -20.62 -8.93 -7.24
C GLY A 150 -20.93 -7.99 -6.06
N LEU A 151 -19.94 -7.26 -5.55
CA LEU A 151 -20.05 -6.42 -4.36
C LEU A 151 -20.77 -5.10 -4.65
N TYR A 152 -20.53 -4.49 -5.80
CA TYR A 152 -21.25 -3.26 -6.19
C TYR A 152 -22.73 -3.53 -6.39
N LYS A 153 -23.09 -4.65 -7.05
CA LYS A 153 -24.49 -5.07 -7.20
C LYS A 153 -25.18 -5.22 -5.83
N LYS A 154 -24.55 -5.91 -4.89
CA LYS A 154 -25.07 -6.10 -3.52
C LYS A 154 -25.16 -4.79 -2.74
N ALA A 155 -24.18 -3.90 -2.90
CA ALA A 155 -24.20 -2.58 -2.27
C ALA A 155 -25.36 -1.71 -2.78
N ARG A 156 -25.59 -1.68 -4.11
CA ARG A 156 -26.73 -0.97 -4.73
C ARG A 156 -28.09 -1.55 -4.31
N ALA A 157 -28.15 -2.86 -4.06
CA ALA A 157 -29.34 -3.53 -3.52
C ALA A 157 -29.55 -3.31 -2.00
N GLY A 158 -28.61 -2.64 -1.30
CA GLY A 158 -28.68 -2.41 0.14
C GLY A 158 -28.30 -3.61 1.01
N GLU A 159 -27.80 -4.70 0.41
CA GLU A 159 -27.37 -5.91 1.12
C GLU A 159 -26.03 -5.70 1.84
N ILE A 160 -25.16 -4.82 1.30
CA ILE A 160 -23.90 -4.42 1.92
C ILE A 160 -23.99 -2.96 2.36
N LYS A 161 -23.96 -2.75 3.67
CA LYS A 161 -23.93 -1.41 4.27
C LYS A 161 -22.52 -0.81 4.21
N ASP A 162 -22.46 0.51 4.23
CA ASP A 162 -21.23 1.32 4.28
C ASP A 162 -20.23 1.01 3.16
N PHE A 163 -20.69 0.64 1.97
CA PHE A 163 -19.81 0.26 0.87
C PHE A 163 -19.15 1.50 0.25
N THR A 164 -17.82 1.53 0.21
CA THR A 164 -17.04 2.66 -0.31
C THR A 164 -17.42 3.00 -1.76
N GLY A 165 -17.73 4.27 -2.00
CA GLY A 165 -18.19 4.80 -3.29
C GLY A 165 -19.71 4.76 -3.48
N ILE A 166 -20.45 3.98 -2.68
CA ILE A 166 -21.91 3.82 -2.82
C ILE A 166 -22.64 4.41 -1.62
N SER A 167 -22.38 3.88 -0.43
CA SER A 167 -23.02 4.28 0.84
C SER A 167 -22.01 4.75 1.89
N ALA A 168 -20.71 4.73 1.58
CA ALA A 168 -19.63 5.36 2.35
C ALA A 168 -18.68 6.12 1.42
N PRO A 169 -18.00 7.19 1.87
CA PRO A 169 -17.16 8.02 1.01
C PRO A 169 -15.84 7.32 0.63
N TYR A 170 -15.27 7.77 -0.49
CA TYR A 170 -13.86 7.61 -0.83
C TYR A 170 -13.27 9.01 -0.97
N GLU A 171 -12.30 9.34 -0.15
CA GLU A 171 -11.61 10.63 -0.21
C GLU A 171 -10.38 10.49 -1.10
N GLU A 172 -10.47 11.01 -2.32
CA GLU A 172 -9.36 10.96 -3.29
C GLU A 172 -8.08 11.60 -2.70
N PRO A 173 -6.89 11.01 -2.96
CA PRO A 173 -5.63 11.65 -2.61
C PRO A 173 -5.47 12.97 -3.37
N GLU A 174 -5.13 14.05 -2.64
CA GLU A 174 -4.91 15.37 -3.25
C GLU A 174 -3.55 15.45 -3.95
N ASN A 175 -2.50 14.90 -3.32
CA ASN A 175 -1.13 14.95 -3.82
C ASN A 175 -0.44 13.57 -3.71
N PRO A 176 -0.95 12.52 -4.39
CA PRO A 176 -0.26 11.24 -4.41
C PRO A 176 1.06 11.36 -5.19
N GLU A 177 2.08 10.59 -4.82
CA GLU A 177 3.33 10.50 -5.58
C GLU A 177 3.09 10.05 -7.02
N ILE A 178 2.14 9.11 -7.22
CA ILE A 178 1.79 8.58 -8.53
C ILE A 178 0.27 8.49 -8.67
N ARG A 179 -0.27 8.91 -9.81
CA ARG A 179 -1.66 8.65 -10.23
C ARG A 179 -1.65 7.76 -11.46
N ILE A 180 -2.36 6.62 -11.39
CA ILE A 180 -2.50 5.66 -12.49
C ILE A 180 -3.97 5.51 -12.90
N ARG A 181 -4.21 5.31 -14.20
CA ARG A 181 -5.55 5.19 -14.81
C ARG A 181 -5.74 3.80 -15.39
N THR A 182 -6.17 2.84 -14.58
CA THR A 182 -6.34 1.45 -15.04
C THR A 182 -7.52 1.27 -16.00
N ASP A 183 -8.34 2.30 -16.20
CA ASP A 183 -9.37 2.39 -17.23
C ASP A 183 -8.81 2.77 -18.61
N LYS A 184 -7.59 3.33 -18.66
CA LYS A 184 -6.95 3.84 -19.87
C LYS A 184 -5.62 3.17 -20.21
N SER A 185 -5.06 2.45 -19.25
CA SER A 185 -3.76 1.79 -19.38
C SER A 185 -3.86 0.31 -19.08
N SER A 186 -3.04 -0.48 -19.74
CA SER A 186 -2.83 -1.89 -19.41
C SER A 186 -2.16 -2.04 -18.03
N VAL A 187 -2.17 -3.26 -17.50
CA VAL A 187 -1.47 -3.55 -16.24
C VAL A 187 0.03 -3.33 -16.40
N GLU A 188 0.59 -3.73 -17.54
CA GLU A 188 2.00 -3.60 -17.90
C GLU A 188 2.40 -2.12 -17.98
N GLU A 189 1.58 -1.28 -18.59
CA GLU A 189 1.80 0.18 -18.66
C GLU A 189 1.74 0.82 -17.27
N CYS A 190 0.80 0.40 -16.41
CA CYS A 190 0.75 0.87 -15.03
C CYS A 190 2.00 0.48 -14.24
N VAL A 191 2.49 -0.76 -14.39
CA VAL A 191 3.72 -1.22 -13.74
C VAL A 191 4.93 -0.45 -14.25
N ALA A 192 5.03 -0.23 -15.56
CA ALA A 192 6.10 0.55 -16.16
C ALA A 192 6.13 1.99 -15.62
N GLN A 193 4.97 2.65 -15.56
CA GLN A 193 4.86 4.01 -14.98
C GLN A 193 5.35 4.06 -13.52
N ILE A 194 5.02 3.06 -12.71
CA ILE A 194 5.47 2.98 -11.32
C ILE A 194 6.98 2.74 -11.25
N ALA A 195 7.50 1.78 -12.02
CA ALA A 195 8.92 1.45 -12.03
C ALA A 195 9.78 2.64 -12.51
N GLU A 196 9.36 3.35 -13.55
CA GLU A 196 10.02 4.55 -14.07
C GLU A 196 10.11 5.65 -13.01
N TRP A 197 9.01 5.88 -12.28
CA TRP A 197 9.01 6.83 -11.17
C TRP A 197 9.98 6.41 -10.06
N LEU A 198 9.97 5.13 -9.66
CA LEU A 198 10.88 4.62 -8.63
C LEU A 198 12.35 4.73 -9.03
N ILE A 199 12.67 4.52 -10.32
CA ILE A 199 14.03 4.70 -10.86
C ILE A 199 14.42 6.18 -10.83
N LYS A 200 13.52 7.07 -11.27
CA LYS A 200 13.74 8.52 -11.29
C LYS A 200 14.03 9.07 -9.90
N GLU A 201 13.32 8.59 -8.89
CA GLU A 201 13.54 8.97 -7.48
C GLU A 201 14.71 8.23 -6.81
N GLY A 202 15.43 7.38 -7.56
CA GLY A 202 16.60 6.65 -7.05
C GLY A 202 16.28 5.59 -6.00
N LEU A 203 15.03 5.11 -5.94
CA LEU A 203 14.59 4.08 -5.00
C LEU A 203 14.95 2.67 -5.48
N ILE A 204 15.02 2.46 -6.79
CA ILE A 204 15.45 1.21 -7.42
C ILE A 204 16.41 1.48 -8.61
N SER A 205 17.17 0.46 -9.00
CA SER A 205 17.99 0.48 -10.23
C SER A 205 17.21 -0.07 -11.43
N SER A 206 17.52 0.41 -12.64
CA SER A 206 17.01 -0.15 -13.89
C SER A 206 17.65 -1.48 -14.28
N THR A 207 18.76 -1.84 -13.63
CA THR A 207 19.47 -3.10 -13.83
C THR A 207 19.27 -4.05 -12.66
N LYS A 208 19.31 -5.36 -12.95
CA LYS A 208 19.23 -6.41 -11.95
C LYS A 208 20.33 -6.23 -10.90
N ALA A 209 19.99 -6.30 -9.62
CA ALA A 209 20.98 -6.24 -8.55
C ALA A 209 22.01 -7.37 -8.72
N ALA A 210 23.30 -7.02 -8.68
CA ALA A 210 24.42 -7.94 -8.89
C ALA A 210 24.80 -8.75 -7.64
#